data_AF-A0AAW8RV14-F1
#
_entry.id   AF-A0AAW8RV14-F1
#
_cell.length_a   1.000
_cell.length_b   1.000
_cell.length_c   1.000
_cell.angle_alpha   90.00
_cell.angle_beta   90.00
_cell.angle_gamma   90.00
#
_symmetry.space_group_name_H-M   'P 1'
#
loop_
_entity.id
_entity.type
_entity.pdbx_description
1 polymer ?
#
loop_
_entity_poly.entity_id
_entity_poly.type
_entity_poly.pdbx_seq_one_letter_code
_entity_poly.pdbx_strand_id
1 'polypeptide(L)' 'MQKLAENFTSEKQYNEKEINEIISRMFEDYVTIRRYLIEYGILGRTVDGRTYWKL' A
#
# COMPACT_ATOMS: atom_id res chain seq x y z
N MET A 1 -2.33 2.45 11.58
CA MET A 1 -2.67 1.93 10.23
C MET A 1 -3.89 2.61 9.60
N GLN A 2 -5.00 2.83 10.31
CA GLN A 2 -6.23 3.44 9.74
C GLN A 2 -5.99 4.75 8.96
N LYS A 3 -5.23 5.70 9.51
CA LYS A 3 -4.94 6.98 8.84
C LYS A 3 -4.15 6.83 7.52
N LEU A 4 -3.30 5.81 7.40
CA LEU A 4 -2.61 5.52 6.14
C LEU A 4 -3.57 4.88 5.14
N ALA A 5 -4.47 4.00 5.61
CA ALA A 5 -5.48 3.34 4.78
C ALA A 5 -6.48 4.31 4.11
N GLU A 6 -6.69 5.48 4.71
CA GLU A 6 -7.50 6.58 4.16
C GLU A 6 -6.88 7.23 2.91
N ASN A 7 -5.55 7.10 2.71
CA ASN A 7 -4.87 7.64 1.54
C ASN A 7 -5.01 6.74 0.29
N PHE A 8 -5.62 5.56 0.42
CA PHE A 8 -5.89 4.66 -0.70
C PHE A 8 -7.38 4.68 -1.07
N THR A 9 -7.64 4.80 -2.37
CA THR A 9 -8.97 4.78 -2.99
C THR A 9 -9.35 3.34 -3.32
N SER A 10 -10.52 2.88 -2.85
CA SER A 10 -10.93 1.47 -2.97
C SER A 10 -11.10 0.96 -4.41
N GLU A 11 -11.42 1.84 -5.36
CA GLU A 11 -11.60 1.46 -6.78
C GLU A 11 -10.32 1.60 -7.61
N LYS A 12 -9.23 2.13 -7.02
CA LYS A 12 -7.99 2.37 -7.74
C LYS A 12 -7.00 1.22 -7.53
N GLN A 13 -6.42 0.78 -8.63
CA GLN A 13 -5.21 -0.03 -8.62
C GLN A 13 -3.98 0.88 -8.69
N TYR A 14 -2.96 0.52 -7.92
CA TYR A 14 -1.72 1.25 -7.83
C TYR A 14 -0.57 0.36 -8.28
N ASN A 15 0.38 0.94 -8.99
CA ASN A 15 1.67 0.28 -9.18
C ASN A 15 2.55 0.44 -7.93
N GLU A 16 3.65 -0.31 -7.87
CA GLU A 16 4.58 -0.25 -6.74
C GLU A 16 5.10 1.17 -6.47
N LYS A 17 5.42 1.95 -7.51
CA LYS A 17 5.92 3.31 -7.37
C LYS A 17 4.89 4.23 -6.71
N GLU A 18 3.64 4.17 -7.16
CA GLU A 18 2.55 4.96 -6.57
C GLU A 18 2.31 4.61 -5.10
N ILE A 19 2.31 3.31 -4.76
CA ILE A 19 2.20 2.88 -3.35
C ILE A 19 3.37 3.40 -2.53
N ASN A 20 4.59 3.29 -3.05
CA ASN A 20 5.79 3.76 -2.36
C ASN A 20 5.71 5.26 -2.08
N GLU A 21 5.26 6.05 -3.06
CA GLU A 21 5.06 7.50 -2.92
C GLU A 21 3.97 7.87 -1.91
N ILE A 22 2.92 7.06 -1.76
CA ILE A 22 1.88 7.30 -0.74
C ILE A 22 2.42 7.01 0.66
N ILE A 23 3.10 5.87 0.83
CA ILE A 23 3.59 5.44 2.14
C ILE A 23 4.77 6.31 2.60
N SER A 24 5.67 6.69 1.70
CA SER A 24 6.88 7.45 2.02
C SER A 24 6.62 8.86 2.56
N ARG A 25 5.43 9.41 2.32
CA ARG A 25 5.00 10.70 2.90
C ARG A 25 4.86 10.66 4.42
N MET A 26 4.70 9.47 4.99
CA MET A 26 4.46 9.28 6.43
C MET A 26 5.55 8.44 7.10
N PHE A 27 6.26 7.58 6.34
CA PHE A 27 7.21 6.62 6.88
C PHE A 27 8.45 6.52 5.99
N GLU A 28 9.62 6.69 6.59
CA GLU A 28 10.90 6.54 5.89
C GLU A 28 11.12 5.09 5.43
N ASP A 29 10.76 4.11 6.27
CA ASP A 29 10.76 2.69 5.90
C ASP A 29 9.42 2.27 5.27
N TYR A 30 9.13 2.84 4.10
CA TYR A 30 7.91 2.54 3.34
C TYR A 30 7.85 1.09 2.82
N VAL A 31 8.99 0.39 2.78
CA VAL A 31 9.06 -1.01 2.33
C VAL A 31 8.50 -1.94 3.40
N THR A 32 8.95 -1.79 4.65
CA THR A 32 8.42 -2.56 5.77
C THR A 32 6.93 -2.26 5.99
N ILE A 33 6.54 -0.99 5.93
CA ILE A 33 5.12 -0.61 6.06
C ILE A 33 4.27 -1.23 4.95
N ARG A 34 4.73 -1.25 3.70
CA ARG A 34 4.01 -1.91 2.60
C ARG A 34 3.77 -3.40 2.88
N ARG A 35 4.74 -4.10 3.48
CA ARG A 35 4.59 -5.51 3.89
C ARG A 35 3.53 -5.68 4.97
N TYR A 36 3.58 -4.88 6.03
CA TYR A 36 2.58 -4.92 7.09
C TYR A 36 1.17 -4.61 6.62
N LEU A 37 0.99 -3.68 5.68
CA LEU A 37 -0.32 -3.40 5.10
C LEU A 37 -0.91 -4.62 4.38
N ILE A 38 -0.07 -5.45 3.76
CA ILE A 38 -0.50 -6.68 3.11
C ILE A 38 -0.79 -7.78 4.14
N GLU A 39 0.12 -7.98 5.08
CA GLU A 39 0.00 -9.01 6.13
C GLU A 39 -1.23 -8.79 7.02
N TYR A 40 -1.56 -7.53 7.30
CA TYR A 40 -2.75 -7.17 8.07
C TYR A 40 -4.03 -7.08 7.23
N GLY A 41 -3.98 -7.42 5.93
CA GLY A 41 -5.18 -7.44 5.08
C GLY A 41 -5.76 -6.07 4.78
N ILE A 42 -4.94 -5.01 4.77
CA ILE A 42 -5.35 -3.65 4.38
C ILE A 42 -5.14 -3.44 2.88
N LEU A 43 -4.06 -4.01 2.33
CA LEU A 43 -3.77 -3.99 0.90
C LEU A 43 -3.67 -5.41 0.34
N GLY A 44 -4.24 -5.61 -0.84
CA GLY A 44 -3.94 -6.75 -1.70
C GLY A 44 -2.79 -6.41 -2.65
N ARG A 45 -2.10 -7.44 -3.15
CA ARG A 45 -1.17 -7.30 -4.27
C ARG A 45 -1.22 -8.50 -5.21
N THR A 46 -0.83 -8.31 -6.45
CA THR A 46 -0.54 -9.42 -7.36
C THR A 46 0.69 -10.21 -6.89
N VAL A 47 0.78 -11.48 -7.30
CA VAL A 47 1.92 -12.37 -6.98
C VAL A 47 3.24 -11.80 -7.49
N ASP A 48 3.22 -11.14 -8.65
CA ASP A 48 4.38 -10.46 -9.24
C ASP A 48 4.71 -9.10 -8.59
N GLY A 49 3.90 -8.66 -7.62
CA GLY A 49 4.10 -7.42 -6.87
C GLY A 49 3.92 -6.14 -7.66
N ARG A 50 3.40 -6.19 -8.89
CA ARG A 50 3.25 -5.02 -9.77
C ARG A 50 2.05 -4.17 -9.45
N THR A 51 0.99 -4.78 -8.93
CA THR A 51 -0.29 -4.11 -8.70
C THR A 51 -0.73 -4.30 -7.27
N TYR A 52 -1.25 -3.23 -6.68
CA TYR A 52 -1.77 -3.16 -5.32
C TYR A 52 -3.17 -2.53 -5.32
N TRP A 53 -4.00 -2.92 -4.37
CA TRP A 53 -5.35 -2.36 -4.16
C TRP A 53 -5.71 -2.40 -2.68
N LYS A 54 -6.66 -1.57 -2.28
CA LYS A 54 -7.23 -1.59 -0.92
C LYS A 54 -8.21 -2.74 -0.78
N LEU A 55 -8.10 -3.51 0.31
CA LEU A 55 -9.04 -4.57 0.71
C LEU A 55 -10.19 -4.01 1.54
#